data_AF-A0A8T3B372-F1
#
_entry.id   AF-A0A8T3B372-F1
#
_cell.length_a   1.000
_cell.length_b   1.000
_cell.length_c   1.000
_cell.angle_alpha   90.00
_cell.angle_beta   90.00
_cell.angle_gamma   90.00
#
_symmetry.space_group_name_H-M   'P 1'
#
loop_
_entity.id
_entity.type
_entity.pdbx_description
1 polymer ?
#
loop_
_entity_poly.entity_id
_entity_poly.type
_entity_poly.pdbx_seq_one_letter_code
_entity_poly.pdbx_strand_id
1 'polypeptide(L)'
;MVARGDLCMEIPIEKIFLAQKLMIYKCNVQGKLVVTATQMLESMIRSPRPTRAEATDVANAVLDGTNYVMLSGETAAGAYPVLAVEIMARICEEAESFMDYDAVFKALTIVTKSPSTPLESLASSAIRLAKSVRAALILVLTRGGTASRLVAKYRPKVPILSVVVPEIKINSDSFD
;
A
#
# COMPACT_ATOMS: atom_id res chain seq x y z
N MET A 1 -0.26 -10.68 0.12
CA MET A 1 -1.64 -10.35 -0.29
C MET A 1 -2.57 -10.85 0.81
N VAL A 2 -3.58 -10.07 1.16
CA VAL A 2 -4.68 -10.44 2.06
C VAL A 2 -5.86 -10.82 1.17
N ALA A 3 -5.98 -12.11 0.83
CA ALA A 3 -7.06 -12.63 0.01
C ALA A 3 -8.26 -12.98 0.90
N ARG A 4 -9.22 -12.06 1.00
CA ARG A 4 -10.32 -12.14 1.97
C ARG A 4 -11.33 -13.23 1.61
N GLY A 5 -11.59 -13.44 0.32
CA GLY A 5 -12.49 -14.48 -0.18
C GLY A 5 -12.09 -15.88 0.30
N ASP A 6 -10.82 -16.25 0.14
CA ASP A 6 -10.31 -17.53 0.64
C ASP A 6 -10.27 -17.55 2.17
N LEU A 7 -9.85 -16.44 2.78
CA LEU A 7 -9.77 -16.34 4.24
C LEU A 7 -11.15 -16.49 4.92
N CYS A 8 -12.23 -16.06 4.29
CA CYS A 8 -13.61 -16.28 4.76
C CYS A 8 -13.96 -17.76 4.92
N MET A 9 -13.31 -18.64 4.17
CA MET A 9 -13.55 -20.08 4.22
C MET A 9 -12.73 -20.77 5.32
N GLU A 10 -11.61 -20.17 5.70
CA GLU A 10 -10.63 -20.77 6.62
C GLU A 10 -10.80 -20.32 8.09
N ILE A 11 -11.35 -19.12 8.33
CA ILE A 11 -11.56 -18.59 9.68
C ILE A 11 -12.98 -18.02 9.85
N PRO A 12 -13.49 -17.94 11.10
CA PRO A 12 -14.78 -17.32 11.36
C PRO A 12 -14.87 -15.89 10.79
N ILE A 13 -16.01 -15.57 10.19
CA ILE A 13 -16.20 -14.32 9.41
C ILE A 13 -15.96 -13.06 10.26
N GLU A 14 -16.33 -13.10 11.53
CA GLU A 14 -16.13 -12.03 12.49
C GLU A 14 -14.65 -11.81 12.86
N LYS A 15 -13.72 -12.69 12.47
CA LYS A 15 -12.27 -12.55 12.72
C LYS A 15 -11.49 -12.03 11.53
N ILE A 16 -12.11 -11.90 10.36
CA ILE A 16 -11.42 -11.52 9.12
C ILE A 16 -10.83 -10.12 9.21
N PHE A 17 -11.59 -9.17 9.77
CA PHE A 17 -11.12 -7.80 9.93
C PHE A 17 -9.89 -7.71 10.84
N LEU A 18 -9.82 -8.55 11.89
CA LEU A 18 -8.66 -8.63 12.78
C LEU A 18 -7.44 -9.17 12.02
N ALA A 19 -7.63 -10.24 11.25
CA ALA A 19 -6.57 -10.84 10.46
C ALA A 19 -6.01 -9.85 9.41
N GLN A 20 -6.89 -9.13 8.69
CA GLN A 20 -6.51 -8.08 7.75
C GLN A 20 -5.66 -7.01 8.42
N LYS A 21 -6.18 -6.38 9.49
CA LYS A 21 -5.48 -5.30 10.21
C LYS A 21 -4.12 -5.75 10.72
N LEU A 22 -4.05 -6.96 11.30
CA LEU A 22 -2.81 -7.53 11.81
C LEU A 22 -1.78 -7.79 10.69
N MET A 23 -2.21 -8.35 9.56
CA MET A 23 -1.33 -8.62 8.42
C MET A 23 -0.78 -7.33 7.82
N ILE A 24 -1.65 -6.34 7.59
CA ILE A 24 -1.26 -5.03 7.07
C ILE A 24 -0.27 -4.35 8.02
N TYR A 25 -0.57 -4.33 9.32
CA TYR A 25 0.32 -3.78 10.34
C TYR A 25 1.71 -4.44 10.31
N LYS A 26 1.77 -5.78 10.33
CA LYS A 26 3.05 -6.51 10.28
C LYS A 26 3.84 -6.22 9.00
N CYS A 27 3.16 -6.12 7.85
CA CYS A 27 3.79 -5.74 6.58
C CYS A 27 4.38 -4.33 6.63
N ASN A 28 3.61 -3.35 7.13
CA ASN A 28 4.06 -1.96 7.27
C ASN A 28 5.29 -1.84 8.20
N VAL A 29 5.29 -2.51 9.35
CA VAL A 29 6.43 -2.53 10.28
C VAL A 29 7.69 -3.07 9.60
N GLN A 30 7.55 -4.12 8.80
CA GLN A 30 8.65 -4.76 8.08
C GLN A 30 9.01 -4.03 6.77
N GLY A 31 8.29 -2.98 6.37
CA GLY A 31 8.46 -2.32 5.07
C GLY A 31 8.18 -3.22 3.86
N LYS A 32 7.36 -4.27 4.05
CA LYS A 32 6.93 -5.17 2.99
C LYS A 32 5.61 -4.70 2.41
N LEU A 33 5.47 -4.86 1.09
CA LEU A 33 4.24 -4.49 0.41
C LEU A 33 3.10 -5.43 0.78
N VAL A 34 1.92 -4.86 1.03
CA VAL A 34 0.68 -5.59 1.27
C VAL A 34 -0.40 -5.14 0.29
N VAL A 35 -1.15 -6.12 -0.20
CA VAL A 35 -2.27 -5.92 -1.13
C VAL A 35 -3.51 -6.40 -0.40
N THR A 36 -4.55 -5.58 -0.30
CA THR A 36 -5.88 -6.00 0.16
C THR A 36 -6.70 -6.37 -1.06
N ALA A 37 -7.22 -7.59 -1.11
CA ALA A 37 -7.85 -8.15 -2.30
C ALA A 37 -9.20 -8.80 -1.99
N THR A 38 -9.96 -9.00 -3.07
CA THR A 38 -11.29 -9.66 -3.16
C THR A 38 -12.44 -8.88 -2.53
N GLN A 39 -13.59 -8.88 -3.20
CA GLN A 39 -14.84 -8.27 -2.74
C GLN A 39 -14.70 -6.80 -2.33
N MET A 40 -13.86 -6.02 -3.03
CA MET A 40 -13.66 -4.62 -2.69
C MET A 40 -14.82 -3.76 -3.24
N LEU A 41 -15.24 -3.99 -4.50
CA LEU A 41 -16.37 -3.32 -5.15
C LEU A 41 -17.25 -4.34 -5.89
N GLU A 42 -17.47 -5.52 -5.31
CA GLU A 42 -18.11 -6.70 -5.94
C GLU A 42 -19.43 -6.38 -6.66
N SER A 43 -20.29 -5.54 -6.06
CA SER A 43 -21.58 -5.16 -6.64
C SER A 43 -21.42 -4.46 -8.00
N MET A 44 -20.25 -3.86 -8.26
CA MET A 44 -19.94 -3.20 -9.52
C MET A 44 -19.74 -4.15 -10.71
N ILE A 45 -19.73 -5.46 -10.48
CA ILE A 45 -19.85 -6.45 -11.56
C ILE A 45 -21.16 -6.24 -12.32
N ARG A 46 -22.25 -5.88 -11.62
CA ARG A 46 -23.61 -5.75 -12.19
C ARG A 46 -24.21 -4.35 -12.04
N SER A 47 -23.66 -3.51 -11.18
CA SER A 47 -24.17 -2.17 -10.86
C SER A 47 -23.15 -1.08 -11.27
N PRO A 48 -23.58 0.07 -11.79
CA PRO A 48 -22.67 1.18 -12.07
C PRO A 48 -22.17 1.89 -10.79
N ARG A 49 -22.67 1.53 -9.61
CA ARG A 49 -22.28 2.13 -8.32
C ARG A 49 -22.05 1.06 -7.27
N PRO A 50 -21.02 1.20 -6.42
CA PRO A 50 -20.84 0.32 -5.30
C PRO A 50 -21.85 0.63 -4.19
N THR A 51 -21.96 -0.30 -3.26
CA THR A 51 -22.67 -0.09 -2.00
C THR A 51 -21.88 0.84 -1.09
N ARG A 52 -22.57 1.41 -0.09
CA ARG A 52 -21.91 2.19 0.97
C ARG A 52 -20.89 1.35 1.75
N ALA A 53 -21.18 0.07 1.97
CA ALA A 53 -20.30 -0.84 2.69
C ALA A 53 -18.98 -1.07 1.93
N GLU A 54 -19.04 -1.35 0.63
CA GLU A 54 -17.88 -1.52 -0.25
C GLU A 54 -17.01 -0.26 -0.30
N ALA A 55 -17.63 0.92 -0.46
CA ALA A 55 -16.89 2.17 -0.46
C ALA A 55 -16.16 2.41 0.87
N THR A 56 -16.82 2.15 2.00
CA THR A 56 -16.18 2.26 3.32
C THR A 56 -15.11 1.19 3.56
N ASP A 57 -15.26 0.00 2.99
CA ASP A 57 -14.30 -1.08 3.13
C ASP A 57 -12.99 -0.77 2.41
N VAL A 58 -13.05 -0.24 1.18
CA VAL A 58 -11.89 0.29 0.46
C VAL A 58 -11.20 1.39 1.28
N ALA A 59 -11.96 2.38 1.75
CA ALA A 59 -11.39 3.49 2.51
C ALA A 59 -10.69 3.01 3.79
N ASN A 60 -11.30 2.08 4.52
CA ASN A 60 -10.69 1.51 5.72
C ASN A 60 -9.44 0.67 5.42
N ALA A 61 -9.39 -0.05 4.31
CA ALA A 61 -8.17 -0.76 3.90
C ALA A 61 -7.00 0.19 3.62
N VAL A 62 -7.27 1.36 3.03
CA VAL A 62 -6.29 2.43 2.83
C VAL A 62 -5.85 3.03 4.17
N LEU A 63 -6.79 3.35 5.05
CA LEU A 63 -6.50 3.89 6.39
C LEU A 63 -5.76 2.91 7.30
N ASP A 64 -6.01 1.60 7.16
CA ASP A 64 -5.23 0.54 7.81
C ASP A 64 -3.78 0.51 7.31
N GLY A 65 -3.51 1.16 6.19
CA GLY A 65 -2.19 1.28 5.58
C GLY A 65 -1.91 0.17 4.60
N THR A 66 -2.87 -0.27 3.78
CA THR A 66 -2.55 -1.13 2.64
C THR A 66 -1.63 -0.40 1.64
N ASN A 67 -0.84 -1.13 0.85
CA ASN A 67 -0.07 -0.50 -0.23
C ASN A 67 -0.85 -0.49 -1.54
N TYR A 68 -1.68 -1.52 -1.76
CA TYR A 68 -2.49 -1.66 -2.95
C TYR A 68 -3.85 -2.22 -2.59
N VAL A 69 -4.86 -1.74 -3.30
CA VAL A 69 -6.18 -2.34 -3.37
C VAL A 69 -6.30 -3.09 -4.70
N MET A 70 -6.99 -4.22 -4.69
CA MET A 70 -7.11 -5.07 -5.88
C MET A 70 -8.58 -5.27 -6.24
N LEU A 71 -8.90 -5.02 -7.52
CA LEU A 71 -10.14 -5.43 -8.16
C LEU A 71 -9.94 -6.81 -8.79
N SER A 72 -10.94 -7.67 -8.67
CA SER A 72 -10.97 -9.03 -9.18
C SER A 72 -12.02 -9.16 -10.29
N GLY A 73 -13.20 -9.71 -9.98
CA GLY A 73 -14.28 -9.90 -10.95
C GLY A 73 -14.80 -8.61 -11.55
N GLU A 74 -14.69 -7.50 -10.81
CA GLU A 74 -15.13 -6.16 -11.20
C GLU A 74 -14.48 -5.70 -12.51
N THR A 75 -13.19 -6.01 -12.71
CA THR A 75 -12.44 -5.63 -13.92
C THR A 75 -12.27 -6.77 -14.90
N ALA A 76 -12.19 -8.02 -14.41
CA ALA A 76 -11.99 -9.19 -15.26
C ALA A 76 -13.24 -9.54 -16.10
N ALA A 77 -14.43 -9.42 -15.52
CA ALA A 77 -15.69 -9.85 -16.16
C ALA A 77 -16.90 -8.96 -15.79
N GLY A 78 -16.68 -7.82 -15.14
CA GLY A 78 -17.74 -6.88 -14.74
C GLY A 78 -18.29 -6.07 -15.90
N ALA A 79 -19.54 -5.60 -15.76
CA ALA A 79 -20.17 -4.71 -16.74
C ALA A 79 -19.60 -3.28 -16.72
N TYR A 80 -18.90 -2.88 -15.66
CA TYR A 80 -18.41 -1.51 -15.44
C TYR A 80 -16.91 -1.44 -15.05
N PRO A 81 -15.99 -2.06 -15.81
CA PRO A 81 -14.59 -2.23 -15.40
C PRO A 81 -13.83 -0.90 -15.26
N VAL A 82 -14.03 0.03 -16.20
CA VAL A 82 -13.39 1.36 -16.15
C VAL A 82 -13.91 2.17 -14.97
N LEU A 83 -15.24 2.20 -14.79
CA LEU A 83 -15.88 2.94 -13.72
C LEU A 83 -15.52 2.39 -12.33
N ALA A 84 -15.31 1.07 -12.21
CA ALA A 84 -14.84 0.46 -10.96
C ALA A 84 -13.44 0.97 -10.58
N VAL A 85 -12.51 1.07 -11.54
CA VAL A 85 -11.17 1.63 -11.31
C VAL A 85 -11.25 3.11 -10.93
N GLU A 86 -12.06 3.91 -11.63
CA GLU A 86 -12.23 5.33 -11.32
C GLU A 86 -12.83 5.56 -9.93
N ILE A 87 -13.84 4.78 -9.54
CA ILE A 87 -14.44 4.87 -8.21
C ILE A 87 -13.45 4.44 -7.14
N MET A 88 -12.71 3.34 -7.35
CA MET A 88 -11.66 2.88 -6.44
C MET A 88 -10.62 4.00 -6.23
N ALA A 89 -10.14 4.62 -7.30
CA ALA A 89 -9.16 5.71 -7.23
C ALA A 89 -9.68 6.89 -6.41
N ARG A 90 -10.91 7.35 -6.66
CA ARG A 90 -11.53 8.44 -5.88
C ARG A 90 -11.64 8.11 -4.39
N ILE A 91 -12.01 6.87 -4.05
CA ILE A 91 -12.09 6.46 -2.64
C ILE A 91 -10.70 6.46 -2.00
N CYS A 92 -9.67 5.98 -2.70
CA CYS A 92 -8.30 5.99 -2.21
C CYS A 92 -7.79 7.41 -1.97
N GLU A 93 -7.99 8.33 -2.93
CA GLU A 93 -7.60 9.74 -2.81
C GLU A 93 -8.28 10.42 -1.60
N GLU A 94 -9.58 10.20 -1.43
CA GLU A 94 -10.32 10.72 -0.27
C GLU A 94 -9.77 10.15 1.05
N ALA A 95 -9.55 8.84 1.13
CA ALA A 95 -9.03 8.20 2.33
C ALA A 95 -7.61 8.68 2.69
N GLU A 96 -6.74 8.85 1.70
CA GLU A 96 -5.39 9.38 1.88
C GLU A 96 -5.41 10.84 2.37
N SER A 97 -6.39 11.64 1.95
CA SER A 97 -6.52 13.05 2.37
C SER A 97 -6.76 13.21 3.88
N PHE A 98 -7.40 12.22 4.53
CA PHE A 98 -7.69 12.20 5.96
C PHE A 98 -6.63 11.47 6.80
N MET A 99 -5.62 10.88 6.19
CA MET A 99 -4.58 10.15 6.91
C MET A 99 -3.69 11.10 7.73
N ASP A 100 -3.53 10.82 9.03
CA ASP A 100 -2.53 11.49 9.86
C ASP A 100 -1.14 10.89 9.62
N TYR A 101 -0.50 11.36 8.54
CA TYR A 101 0.86 10.96 8.16
C TYR A 101 1.90 11.17 9.27
N ASP A 102 1.69 12.15 10.17
CA ASP A 102 2.60 12.41 11.28
C ASP A 102 2.50 11.35 12.36
N ALA A 103 1.28 10.96 12.72
CA ALA A 103 1.04 9.86 13.64
C ALA A 103 1.58 8.54 13.08
N VAL A 104 1.32 8.27 11.79
CA VAL A 104 1.82 7.06 11.10
C VAL A 104 3.35 7.02 11.11
N PHE A 105 4.00 8.13 10.73
CA PHE A 105 5.46 8.22 10.72
C PHE A 105 6.07 7.97 12.11
N LYS A 106 5.50 8.59 13.16
CA LYS A 106 5.94 8.40 14.54
C LYS A 106 5.77 6.95 14.99
N ALA A 107 4.61 6.35 14.75
CA ALA A 107 4.32 4.97 15.12
C ALA A 107 5.32 4.00 14.48
N LEU A 108 5.59 4.15 13.17
CA LEU A 108 6.54 3.32 12.44
C LEU A 108 8.00 3.53 12.89
N THR A 109 8.35 4.75 13.28
CA THR A 109 9.68 5.05 13.84
C THR A 109 9.90 4.33 15.18
N ILE A 110 8.90 4.33 16.06
CA ILE A 110 8.97 3.71 17.40
C ILE A 110 9.18 2.19 17.30
N VAL A 111 8.48 1.53 16.36
CA VAL A 111 8.52 0.06 16.21
C VAL A 111 9.66 -0.43 15.32
N THR A 112 10.41 0.47 14.69
CA THR A 112 11.56 0.10 13.87
C THR A 112 12.74 -0.32 14.75
N LYS A 113 13.37 -1.44 14.40
CA LYS A 113 14.50 -2.01 15.15
C LYS A 113 15.67 -1.03 15.26
N SER A 114 16.25 -0.93 16.45
CA SER A 114 17.48 -0.18 16.73
C SER A 114 18.64 -1.14 17.06
N PRO A 115 19.88 -0.90 16.58
CA PRO A 115 20.25 0.16 15.65
C PRO A 115 19.69 -0.08 14.24
N SER A 116 19.28 0.98 13.57
CA SER A 116 18.81 0.96 12.18
C SER A 116 19.99 0.93 11.20
N THR A 117 19.77 0.42 9.99
CA THR A 117 20.79 0.47 8.95
C THR A 117 21.03 1.91 8.49
N PRO A 118 22.19 2.23 7.87
CA PRO A 118 22.43 3.57 7.31
C PRO A 118 21.35 4.01 6.32
N LEU A 119 20.88 3.09 5.46
CA LEU A 119 19.86 3.38 4.45
C LEU A 119 18.48 3.66 5.08
N GLU A 120 18.11 2.91 6.12
CA GLU A 120 16.88 3.16 6.90
C GLU A 120 16.93 4.53 7.60
N SER A 121 18.08 4.86 8.17
CA SER A 121 18.31 6.12 8.87
C SER A 121 18.26 7.31 7.91
N LEU A 122 18.80 7.15 6.70
CA LEU A 122 18.70 8.13 5.63
C LEU A 122 17.24 8.32 5.17
N ALA A 123 16.50 7.22 4.96
CA ALA A 123 15.11 7.27 4.52
C ALA A 123 14.21 8.01 5.52
N SER A 124 14.31 7.68 6.82
CA SER A 124 13.54 8.36 7.87
C SER A 124 13.94 9.84 8.02
N SER A 125 15.21 10.16 7.86
CA SER A 125 15.71 11.55 7.89
C SER A 125 15.22 12.37 6.70
N ALA A 126 15.20 11.79 5.49
CA ALA A 126 14.70 12.44 4.29
C ALA A 126 13.23 12.86 4.43
N ILE A 127 12.40 12.04 5.07
CA ILE A 127 10.97 12.34 5.29
C ILE A 127 10.79 13.45 6.32
N ARG A 128 11.56 13.41 7.41
CA ARG A 128 11.59 14.51 8.40
C ARG A 128 11.97 15.83 7.74
N LEU A 129 13.02 15.81 6.91
CA LEU A 129 13.48 16.99 6.18
C LEU A 129 12.41 17.49 5.21
N ALA A 130 11.86 16.60 4.38
CA ALA A 130 10.81 16.93 3.41
C ALA A 130 9.61 17.62 4.09
N LYS A 131 9.22 17.14 5.28
CA LYS A 131 8.20 17.80 6.10
C LYS A 131 8.65 19.18 6.58
N SER A 132 9.83 19.29 7.18
CA SER A 132 10.35 20.54 7.75
C SER A 132 10.46 21.65 6.70
N VAL A 133 10.85 21.32 5.47
CA VAL A 133 10.97 22.28 4.37
C VAL A 133 9.70 22.41 3.52
N ARG A 134 8.63 21.68 3.84
CA ARG A 134 7.40 21.60 3.04
C ARG A 134 7.68 21.28 1.57
N ALA A 135 8.52 20.27 1.34
CA ALA A 135 8.87 19.82 0.00
C ALA A 135 7.61 19.40 -0.79
N ALA A 136 7.64 19.56 -2.10
CA ALA A 136 6.57 19.09 -2.98
C ALA A 136 6.73 17.61 -3.38
N LEU A 137 7.95 17.06 -3.28
CA LEU A 137 8.32 15.74 -3.81
C LEU A 137 9.55 15.22 -3.07
N ILE A 138 9.65 13.89 -2.92
CA ILE A 138 10.91 13.21 -2.57
C ILE A 138 11.43 12.47 -3.80
N LEU A 139 12.58 12.90 -4.31
CA LEU A 139 13.30 12.21 -5.39
C LEU A 139 14.24 11.16 -4.79
N VAL A 140 14.13 9.92 -5.26
CA VAL A 140 14.98 8.82 -4.81
C VAL A 140 15.69 8.19 -6.01
N LEU A 141 17.00 8.43 -6.10
CA LEU A 141 17.87 7.70 -7.02
C LEU A 141 18.21 6.34 -6.40
N THR A 142 17.91 5.25 -7.10
CA THR A 142 18.08 3.91 -6.51
C THR A 142 18.47 2.86 -7.54
N ARG A 143 19.32 1.93 -7.12
CA ARG A 143 19.61 0.68 -7.83
C ARG A 143 18.73 -0.42 -7.24
N GLY A 144 17.85 -1.01 -8.03
CA GLY A 144 16.94 -2.10 -7.59
C GLY A 144 15.77 -1.70 -6.66
N GLY A 145 15.55 -0.40 -6.43
CA GLY A 145 14.34 0.11 -5.75
C GLY A 145 14.35 0.07 -4.22
N THR A 146 15.40 -0.47 -3.58
CA THR A 146 15.42 -0.67 -2.11
C THR A 146 15.31 0.64 -1.35
N ALA A 147 16.02 1.70 -1.78
CA ALA A 147 15.93 3.00 -1.13
C ALA A 147 14.51 3.58 -1.21
N SER A 148 13.86 3.47 -2.37
CA SER A 148 12.48 3.97 -2.54
C SER A 148 11.48 3.20 -1.69
N ARG A 149 11.64 1.88 -1.54
CA ARG A 149 10.80 1.08 -0.63
C ARG A 149 10.96 1.50 0.83
N LEU A 150 12.18 1.82 1.26
CA LEU A 150 12.42 2.30 2.63
C LEU A 150 11.86 3.70 2.86
N VAL A 151 11.92 4.59 1.88
CA VAL A 151 11.23 5.89 1.97
C VAL A 151 9.71 5.66 2.03
N ALA A 152 9.15 4.81 1.17
CA ALA A 152 7.72 4.50 1.14
C ALA A 152 7.22 3.84 2.43
N LYS A 153 8.04 3.01 3.09
CA LYS A 153 7.73 2.37 4.38
C LYS A 153 7.20 3.39 5.38
N TYR A 154 7.84 4.55 5.47
CA TYR A 154 7.54 5.60 6.45
C TYR A 154 6.41 6.55 6.03
N ARG A 155 5.72 6.26 4.91
CA ARG A 155 4.49 6.95 4.46
C ARG A 155 4.63 8.48 4.45
N PRO A 156 5.49 9.08 3.61
CA PRO A 156 5.48 10.52 3.42
C PRO A 156 4.15 10.98 2.82
N LYS A 157 3.67 12.17 3.22
CA LYS A 157 2.50 12.82 2.61
C LYS A 157 2.72 13.24 1.15
N VAL A 158 3.98 13.46 0.79
CA VAL A 158 4.38 13.93 -0.55
C VAL A 158 4.71 12.75 -1.45
N PRO A 159 4.49 12.87 -2.76
CA PRO A 159 4.82 11.82 -3.71
C PRO A 159 6.32 11.47 -3.66
N ILE A 160 6.62 10.21 -4.00
CA ILE A 160 7.98 9.69 -4.14
C ILE A 160 8.23 9.44 -5.63
N LEU A 161 9.16 10.19 -6.22
CA LEU A 161 9.64 9.91 -7.57
C LEU A 161 10.89 9.03 -7.47
N SER A 162 10.76 7.77 -7.90
CA SER A 162 11.87 6.83 -7.94
C SER A 162 12.52 6.86 -9.32
N VAL A 163 13.81 7.21 -9.39
CA VAL A 163 14.63 7.05 -10.58
C VAL A 163 15.45 5.79 -10.40
N VAL A 164 15.06 4.75 -11.13
CA VAL A 164 15.65 3.42 -10.99
C VAL A 164 16.71 3.22 -12.05
N VAL A 165 17.95 2.99 -11.61
CA VAL A 165 18.97 2.42 -12.50
C VAL A 165 18.76 0.91 -12.50
N PRO A 166 18.41 0.30 -13.64
CA PRO A 166 18.15 -1.13 -13.70
C PRO A 166 19.42 -1.92 -13.36
N GLU A 167 19.26 -2.98 -12.56
CA GLU A 167 20.29 -4.00 -12.48
C GLU A 167 20.11 -4.95 -13.65
N ILE A 168 21.03 -4.89 -14.61
CA ILE A 168 21.11 -5.89 -15.67
C ILE A 168 21.60 -7.18 -15.00
N LYS A 169 20.67 -8.07 -14.67
CA LYS A 169 21.01 -9.45 -14.32
C LYS A 169 21.30 -10.16 -15.65
N ILE A 170 22.58 -10.28 -15.99
CA ILE A 170 22.99 -11.24 -17.01
C ILE A 170 22.77 -12.60 -16.35
N ASN A 171 21.77 -13.35 -16.82
CA ASN A 171 21.63 -14.76 -16.42
C ASN A 171 22.90 -15.46 -16.88
N SER A 172 23.84 -15.70 -15.96
CA SER A 172 24.96 -16.61 -16.16
C SER A 172 24.54 -18.05 -15.90
N ASP A 173 23.39 -18.45 -16.46
CA ASP A 173 22.92 -19.84 -16.43
C ASP A 173 23.17 -20.45 -17.82
N SER A 174 24.36 -21.03 -17.94
CA SER A 174 24.64 -22.32 -18.58
C SER A 174 24.04 -22.62 -19.97
N PHE A 175 24.82 -22.37 -21.02
CA PHE A 175 25.00 -23.34 -22.10
C PHE A 175 26.30 -24.09 -21.82
N ASP A 176 26.21 -25.15 -21.03
CA ASP A 176 27.15 -26.28 -20.97
C ASP A 176 26.41 -27.48 -20.38
#